data_AF-A0A8S3KEF1-F1
#
_entry.id   AF-A0A8S3KEF1-F1
#
_cell.length_a   1.000
_cell.length_b   1.000
_cell.length_c   1.000
_cell.angle_alpha   90.00
_cell.angle_beta   90.00
_cell.angle_gamma   90.00
#
_symmetry.space_group_name_H-M   'P 1'
#
loop_
_entity.id
_entity.type
_entity.pdbx_description
1 polymer ?
#
loop_
_entity_poly.entity_id
_entity_poly.type
_entity_poly.pdbx_seq_one_letter_code
_entity_poly.pdbx_strand_id
1 'polypeptide(L)'
;MVCHDDQHGFYTSSIHMKKPNIPDLKLHYGDNFSEVHDELIKTLQEKDSTGITLLYGPPGTGKTFYLRYLINEIKNKSLIFVPPDLVN
;
A
#
# COMPACT_ATOMS: atom_id res chain seq x y z
N MET A 1 10.45 0.14 6.37
CA MET A 1 10.97 1.06 5.33
C MET A 1 12.39 0.65 5.04
N VAL A 2 12.75 0.54 3.77
CA VAL A 2 14.14 0.34 3.37
C VAL A 2 14.87 1.67 3.51
N CYS A 3 16.04 1.63 4.12
CA CYS A 3 16.97 2.75 4.28
C CYS A 3 18.33 2.35 3.72
N HIS A 4 19.16 3.33 3.37
CA HIS A 4 20.54 3.14 2.96
C HIS A 4 21.44 4.07 3.76
N ASP A 5 22.56 3.56 4.28
CA ASP A 5 23.64 4.37 4.82
C ASP A 5 25.01 3.83 4.36
N ASP A 6 26.02 4.71 4.34
CA ASP A 6 27.35 4.38 3.81
C ASP A 6 28.12 3.35 4.67
N GLN A 7 27.70 3.11 5.91
CA GLN A 7 28.39 2.23 6.86
C GLN A 7 27.80 0.81 6.92
N HIS A 8 26.50 0.68 6.71
CA HIS A 8 25.71 -0.55 6.89
C HIS A 8 25.00 -0.99 5.59
N GLY A 9 25.04 -0.19 4.53
CA GLY A 9 24.34 -0.47 3.28
C GLY A 9 22.82 -0.40 3.45
N PHE A 10 22.09 -1.37 2.88
CA PHE A 10 20.63 -1.42 2.99
C PHE A 10 20.18 -2.09 4.29
N TYR A 11 19.29 -1.41 5.02
CA TYR A 11 18.67 -1.95 6.23
C TYR A 11 17.18 -1.59 6.30
N THR A 12 16.44 -2.27 7.19
CA THR A 12 15.02 -1.98 7.42
C THR A 12 14.82 -1.21 8.72
N SER A 13 14.09 -0.10 8.63
CA SER A 13 13.58 0.64 9.79
C SER A 13 12.07 0.49 9.93
N SER A 14 11.57 0.53 11.16
CA SER A 14 10.13 0.51 11.44
C SER A 14 9.45 1.77 10.90
N ILE A 15 8.31 1.62 10.25
CA ILE A 15 7.48 2.74 9.80
C ILE A 15 6.13 2.67 10.50
N HIS A 16 5.74 3.75 11.17
CA HIS A 16 4.39 3.92 11.70
C HIS A 16 3.55 4.68 10.68
N MET A 17 2.61 4.00 10.03
CA MET A 17 1.64 4.63 9.14
C MET A 17 0.33 4.84 9.90
N LYS A 18 -0.12 6.10 10.02
CA LYS A 18 -1.47 6.37 10.53
C LYS A 18 -2.50 5.78 9.56
N LYS A 19 -3.43 4.99 10.09
CA LYS A 19 -4.57 4.49 9.32
C LYS A 19 -5.40 5.67 8.82
N PRO A 20 -5.55 5.87 7.51
CA PRO A 20 -6.47 6.86 6.98
C PRO A 20 -7.91 6.52 7.36
N ASN A 21 -8.71 7.52 7.71
CA ASN A 21 -10.15 7.33 7.90
C ASN A 21 -10.84 7.41 6.54
N ILE A 22 -11.40 6.30 6.08
CA ILE A 22 -12.24 6.22 4.87
C ILE A 22 -13.61 5.74 5.35
N PRO A 23 -14.54 6.65 5.66
CA PRO A 23 -15.85 6.27 6.22
C PRO A 23 -16.70 5.51 5.20
N ASP A 24 -16.59 5.86 3.92
CA ASP A 24 -17.30 5.20 2.83
C ASP A 24 -16.42 5.16 1.58
N LEU A 25 -16.00 3.95 1.21
CA LEU A 25 -15.15 3.73 0.04
C LEU A 25 -15.89 4.09 -1.27
N LYS A 26 -17.20 3.84 -1.35
CA LYS A 26 -18.01 4.14 -2.54
C LYS A 26 -18.14 5.64 -2.74
N LEU A 27 -18.38 6.38 -1.67
CA LEU A 27 -18.46 7.84 -1.72
C LEU A 27 -17.16 8.47 -2.27
N HIS A 28 -16.00 7.90 -1.94
CA HIS A 28 -14.70 8.47 -2.30
C HIS A 28 -14.12 7.96 -3.62
N TYR A 29 -14.43 6.72 -4.03
CA TYR A 29 -13.82 6.06 -5.20
C TYR A 29 -14.84 5.58 -6.24
N GLY A 30 -16.13 5.73 -5.97
CA GLY A 30 -17.23 5.30 -6.85
C GLY A 30 -17.74 3.90 -6.54
N ASP A 31 -18.95 3.62 -7.01
CA ASP A 31 -19.69 2.38 -6.71
C ASP A 31 -18.96 1.11 -7.18
N ASN A 32 -18.26 1.20 -8.31
CA ASN A 32 -17.52 0.09 -8.90
C ASN A 32 -16.20 -0.22 -8.19
N PHE A 33 -15.72 0.66 -7.31
CA PHE A 33 -14.40 0.47 -6.70
C PHE A 33 -14.41 -0.51 -5.53
N SER A 34 -15.57 -0.74 -4.91
CA SER A 34 -15.70 -1.75 -3.85
C SER A 34 -15.30 -3.14 -4.33
N GLU A 35 -15.68 -3.53 -5.55
CA GLU A 35 -15.33 -4.84 -6.11
C GLU A 35 -13.82 -5.00 -6.30
N VAL A 36 -13.15 -3.96 -6.81
CA VAL A 36 -11.69 -3.91 -6.97
C VAL A 36 -10.99 -3.98 -5.62
N HIS A 37 -11.54 -3.32 -4.59
CA HIS A 37 -11.02 -3.39 -3.23
C HIS A 37 -11.12 -4.79 -2.64
N ASP A 38 -12.27 -5.44 -2.77
CA ASP A 38 -12.50 -6.78 -2.24
C ASP A 38 -11.58 -7.81 -2.90
N GLU A 39 -11.39 -7.72 -4.23
CA GLU A 39 -10.45 -8.56 -4.97
C GLU A 39 -9.00 -8.33 -4.53
N LEU A 40 -8.60 -7.07 -4.31
CA LEU A 40 -7.27 -6.73 -3.82
C LEU A 40 -7.01 -7.29 -2.43
N ILE A 41 -7.95 -7.13 -1.50
CA ILE A 41 -7.83 -7.67 -0.13
C ILE A 41 -7.71 -9.18 -0.18
N LYS A 42 -8.58 -9.85 -0.94
CA LYS A 42 -8.57 -11.30 -1.11
C LYS A 42 -7.21 -11.78 -1.62
N THR A 43 -6.73 -11.19 -2.72
CA THR A 43 -5.45 -11.55 -3.32
C THR A 43 -4.29 -11.29 -2.37
N LEU A 44 -4.27 -10.12 -1.70
CA LEU A 44 -3.17 -9.74 -0.83
C LEU A 44 -3.18 -10.49 0.51
N GLN A 45 -4.29 -11.07 0.96
CA GLN A 45 -4.34 -11.89 2.18
C GLN A 45 -4.12 -13.38 1.93
N GLU A 46 -4.28 -13.84 0.68
CA GLU A 46 -4.00 -15.22 0.31
C GLU A 46 -2.51 -15.57 0.51
N LYS A 47 -2.24 -16.71 1.14
CA LYS A 47 -0.90 -17.02 1.70
C LYS A 47 0.18 -17.11 0.64
N ASP A 48 -0.13 -17.75 -0.48
CA ASP A 48 0.80 -18.06 -1.56
C ASP A 48 0.44 -17.31 -2.85
N SER A 49 -0.29 -16.19 -2.73
CA SER A 49 -0.60 -15.30 -3.85
C SER A 49 0.68 -14.73 -4.44
N THR A 50 0.83 -14.80 -5.77
CA THR A 50 1.89 -14.10 -6.50
C THR A 50 1.25 -13.10 -7.47
N GLY A 51 1.89 -11.95 -7.66
CA GLY A 51 1.37 -10.94 -8.58
C GLY A 51 1.91 -9.54 -8.32
N ILE A 52 1.61 -8.64 -9.24
CA ILE A 52 1.94 -7.21 -9.16
C ILE A 52 0.66 -6.42 -9.34
N THR A 53 0.34 -5.57 -8.38
CA THR A 53 -0.74 -4.58 -8.47
C THR A 53 -0.15 -3.21 -8.73
N LEU A 54 -0.68 -2.50 -9.73
CA LEU A 54 -0.30 -1.13 -10.02
C LEU A 54 -1.50 -0.19 -9.86
N LEU A 55 -1.39 0.79 -8.95
CA LEU A 55 -2.36 1.88 -8.83
C LEU A 55 -1.94 3.03 -9.75
N TYR A 56 -2.71 3.25 -10.82
CA TYR A 56 -2.44 4.30 -11.81
C TYR A 56 -3.62 5.28 -11.93
N GLY A 57 -3.33 6.52 -12.32
CA GLY A 57 -4.34 7.55 -12.59
C GLY A 57 -3.80 8.98 -12.43
N PRO A 58 -4.59 10.01 -12.78
CA PRO A 58 -4.21 11.42 -12.69
C PRO A 58 -3.70 11.86 -11.30
N PRO A 59 -2.86 12.90 -11.18
CA PRO A 59 -2.47 13.45 -9.88
C PRO A 59 -3.71 13.88 -9.07
N GLY A 60 -3.67 13.68 -7.76
CA GLY A 60 -4.80 14.03 -6.87
C GLY A 60 -5.90 12.97 -6.71
N THR A 61 -5.88 11.85 -7.45
CA THR A 61 -6.92 10.80 -7.36
C THR A 61 -6.81 9.86 -6.15
N GLY A 62 -6.10 10.26 -5.09
CA GLY A 62 -6.08 9.49 -3.84
C GLY A 62 -5.25 8.19 -3.84
N LYS A 63 -4.47 7.86 -4.88
CA LYS A 63 -3.65 6.62 -4.95
C LYS A 63 -2.83 6.34 -3.69
N THR A 64 -2.00 7.30 -3.26
CA THR A 64 -1.17 7.15 -2.04
C THR A 64 -2.00 7.06 -0.76
N PHE A 65 -3.17 7.70 -0.75
CA PHE A 65 -4.10 7.67 0.37
C PHE A 65 -4.77 6.29 0.47
N TYR A 66 -5.23 5.72 -0.65
CA TYR A 66 -5.74 4.36 -0.73
C TYR A 66 -4.68 3.32 -0.39
N LEU A 67 -3.44 3.46 -0.88
CA LEU A 67 -2.34 2.54 -0.55
C LEU A 67 -2.10 2.47 0.97
N ARG A 68 -2.11 3.62 1.66
CA ARG A 68 -1.98 3.69 3.12
C ARG A 68 -3.16 3.02 3.83
N TYR A 69 -4.38 3.16 3.30
CA TYR A 69 -5.56 2.48 3.81
C TYR A 69 -5.44 0.97 3.64
N LEU A 70 -5.13 0.50 2.43
CA LEU A 70 -4.95 -0.91 2.08
C LEU A 70 -3.91 -1.61 2.95
N ILE A 71 -2.76 -0.97 3.18
CA ILE A 71 -1.70 -1.47 4.07
C ILE A 71 -2.20 -1.73 5.49
N ASN A 72 -3.14 -0.93 5.99
CA ASN A 72 -3.72 -1.09 7.33
C ASN A 72 -4.83 -2.16 7.39
N GLU A 73 -5.43 -2.52 6.26
CA GLU A 73 -6.45 -3.58 6.17
C GLU A 73 -5.82 -4.98 6.05
N ILE A 74 -4.63 -5.09 5.46
CA ILE A 74 -3.91 -6.35 5.34
C ILE A 74 -3.32 -6.75 6.70
N LYS A 75 -3.68 -7.94 7.18
CA LYS A 75 -3.17 -8.51 8.43
C LYS A 75 -2.19 -9.64 8.14
N ASN A 76 -1.27 -9.87 9.07
CA ASN A 76 -0.35 -11.02 9.05
C ASN A 76 0.59 -11.11 7.82
N LYS A 77 0.91 -9.98 7.17
CA LYS A 77 1.96 -9.90 6.15
C LYS A 77 3.02 -8.87 6.50
N SER A 78 4.27 -9.21 6.20
CA SER A 78 5.39 -8.27 6.32
C SER A 78 5.32 -7.23 5.20
N LEU A 79 5.28 -5.95 5.57
CA LEU A 79 5.27 -4.83 4.64
C LEU A 79 6.68 -4.26 4.47
N ILE A 80 7.10 -4.10 3.21
CA ILE A 80 8.29 -3.33 2.86
C ILE A 80 7.84 -2.10 2.09
N PHE A 81 8.26 -0.92 2.57
CA PHE A 81 8.11 0.34 1.86
C PHE A 81 9.47 0.76 1.32
N VAL A 82 9.56 0.95 0.01
CA VAL A 82 10.76 1.39 -0.70
C VAL A 82 10.55 2.86 -1.10
N PRO A 83 11.23 3.81 -0.43
CA PRO A 83 11.16 5.21 -0.83
C PRO A 83 11.78 5.41 -2.23
N PRO A 84 11.22 6.33 -3.04
CA PRO A 84 11.69 6.58 -4.40
C PRO A 84 13.17 7.04 -4.44
N ASP A 85 13.65 7.69 -3.39
CA ASP A 85 15.00 8.21 -3.28
C ASP A 85 16.08 7.11 -3.21
N LEU A 86 15.71 5.85 -3.01
CA LEU A 86 16.64 4.70 -3.06
C LEU A 86 17.00 4.26 -4.48
N VAL A 87 16.30 4.76 -5.50
CA VAL A 87 16.45 4.31 -6.89
C VAL A 87 17.40 5.21 -7.70
N ASN A 88 17.95 6.27 -7.08
CA ASN A 88 18.93 7.17 -7.67
C ASN A 88 20.35 6.90 -7.18
#